data_AF-A0A661BTM3-F1
#
_entry.id   AF-A0A661BTM3-F1
#
_cell.length_a   1.000
_cell.length_b   1.000
_cell.length_c   1.000
_cell.angle_alpha   90.00
_cell.angle_beta   90.00
_cell.angle_gamma   90.00
#
_symmetry.space_group_name_H-M   'P 1'
#
loop_
_entity.id
_entity.type
_entity.pdbx_description
1 polymer ?
#
loop_
_entity_poly.entity_id
_entity_poly.type
_entity_poly.pdbx_seq_one_letter_code
_entity_poly.pdbx_strand_id
1 'polypeptide(L)'
;GWDNKRLRVIYEQDGKCNHCGIDEWQNKPLTLEVDHIDGNNQNNERGNLEGLCPNCHSLTETWCGRNKARKDPKDYVTNEEKVKAYLETGNIRQALLKVGLVAKGANYGQMKKALTEWGIDYK
;
A
#
# COMPACT_ATOMS: atom_id res chain seq x y z
N GLY A 1 -9.83 -18.35 3.81
CA GLY A 1 -9.53 -16.94 3.51
C GLY A 1 -8.22 -16.52 4.15
N TRP A 2 -7.84 -15.24 4.03
CA TRP A 2 -6.64 -14.68 4.65
C TRP A 2 -6.62 -14.85 6.18
N ASP A 3 -7.78 -14.72 6.83
CA ASP A 3 -7.90 -14.89 8.29
C ASP A 3 -7.43 -16.27 8.76
N ASN A 4 -7.76 -17.34 8.03
CA ASN A 4 -7.28 -18.69 8.34
C ASN A 4 -5.76 -18.81 8.19
N LYS A 5 -5.15 -18.10 7.23
CA LYS A 5 -3.69 -18.09 7.05
C LYS A 5 -3.01 -17.38 8.21
N ARG A 6 -3.55 -16.24 8.65
CA ARG A 6 -3.02 -15.51 9.80
C ARG A 6 -3.10 -16.34 11.08
N LEU A 7 -4.27 -16.92 11.35
CA LEU A 7 -4.48 -17.79 12.51
C LEU A 7 -3.53 -18.99 12.49
N ARG A 8 -3.31 -19.60 11.32
CA ARG A 8 -2.36 -20.70 11.15
C ARG A 8 -0.93 -20.30 11.53
N VAL A 9 -0.43 -19.15 11.07
CA VAL A 9 0.93 -18.68 11.38
C VAL A 9 1.12 -18.52 12.89
N ILE A 10 0.17 -17.87 13.56
CA ILE A 10 0.21 -17.62 15.00
C ILE A 10 0.12 -18.94 15.79
N TYR A 11 -0.76 -19.85 15.36
CA TYR A 11 -0.93 -21.16 15.99
C TYR A 11 0.33 -22.03 15.87
N GLU A 12 0.94 -22.10 14.68
CA GLU A 12 2.19 -22.85 14.44
C GLU A 12 3.41 -22.24 15.17
N GLN A 13 3.29 -21.03 15.72
CA GLN A 13 4.30 -20.35 16.53
C GLN A 13 3.98 -20.36 18.03
N ASP A 14 3.03 -21.18 18.47
CA ASP A 14 2.59 -21.27 19.87
C ASP A 14 2.13 -19.92 20.45
N GLY A 15 1.61 -19.01 19.61
CA GLY A 15 1.21 -17.67 20.04
C GLY A 15 2.37 -16.74 20.41
N LYS A 16 3.61 -17.10 20.08
CA LYS A 16 4.82 -16.33 20.41
C LYS A 16 5.35 -15.55 19.22
N CYS A 17 5.93 -14.38 19.52
CA CYS A 17 6.66 -13.61 18.52
C CYS A 17 7.84 -14.43 17.99
N ASN A 18 7.97 -14.53 16.66
CA ASN A 18 9.05 -15.26 15.99
C ASN A 18 10.44 -14.68 16.27
N HIS A 19 10.52 -13.39 16.61
CA HIS A 19 11.79 -12.71 16.84
C HIS A 19 12.22 -12.71 18.31
N CYS A 20 11.36 -12.27 19.24
CA CYS A 20 11.72 -12.14 20.65
C CYS A 20 11.08 -13.18 21.58
N GLY A 21 10.21 -14.05 21.06
CA GLY A 21 9.60 -15.15 21.82
C GLY A 21 8.53 -14.76 22.83
N ILE A 22 8.27 -13.45 23.03
CA ILE A 22 7.25 -13.00 23.98
C ILE A 22 5.84 -13.26 23.45
N ASP A 23 4.95 -13.63 24.37
CA ASP A 23 3.52 -13.89 24.18
C ASP A 23 2.64 -13.04 25.12
N GLU A 24 3.25 -12.34 26.09
CA GLU A 24 2.56 -11.46 27.02
C GLU A 24 3.24 -10.08 27.13
N TRP A 25 2.42 -9.06 27.40
CA TRP A 25 2.86 -7.71 27.73
C TRP A 25 1.95 -7.12 28.82
N GLN A 26 2.54 -6.62 29.91
CA GLN A 26 1.79 -6.11 31.08
C GLN A 26 0.76 -7.12 31.61
N ASN A 27 1.13 -8.41 31.69
CA ASN A 27 0.27 -9.53 32.11
C ASN A 27 -0.99 -9.70 31.24
N LYS A 28 -0.94 -9.30 29.97
CA LYS A 28 -2.01 -9.50 29.00
C LYS A 28 -1.46 -10.25 27.79
N PRO A 29 -2.24 -11.15 27.17
CA PRO A 29 -1.87 -11.80 25.93
C PRO A 29 -1.53 -10.77 24.86
N LEU A 30 -0.38 -10.95 24.23
CA LEU A 30 0.11 -10.06 23.19
C LEU A 30 -0.56 -10.44 21.86
N THR A 31 -1.10 -9.44 21.17
CA THR A 31 -1.60 -9.65 19.81
C THR A 31 -0.41 -9.66 18.85
N LEU A 32 -0.24 -10.77 18.13
CA LEU A 32 0.76 -10.86 17.06
C LEU A 32 0.19 -10.33 15.74
N GLU A 33 1.06 -9.67 14.99
CA GLU A 33 0.83 -9.20 13.63
C GLU A 33 1.57 -10.12 12.66
N VAL A 34 0.93 -10.47 11.54
CA VAL A 34 1.59 -11.27 10.50
C VAL A 34 2.34 -10.34 9.56
N ASP A 35 3.65 -10.54 9.45
CA ASP A 35 4.53 -9.88 8.48
C ASP A 35 4.86 -10.83 7.32
N HIS A 36 5.19 -10.22 6.18
CA HIS A 36 5.74 -10.88 5.00
C HIS A 36 7.23 -10.61 4.97
N ILE A 37 8.06 -11.65 5.14
CA ILE A 37 9.52 -11.54 5.26
C ILE A 37 10.12 -10.85 4.03
N ASP A 38 9.62 -11.16 2.83
CA ASP A 38 10.04 -10.54 1.57
C ASP A 38 9.38 -9.17 1.28
N GLY A 39 8.45 -8.71 2.13
CA GLY A 39 7.66 -7.50 1.95
C GLY A 39 6.62 -7.56 0.83
N ASN A 40 6.42 -8.70 0.19
CA ASN A 40 5.45 -8.91 -0.88
C ASN A 40 4.16 -9.51 -0.33
N ASN A 41 3.13 -8.67 -0.19
CA ASN A 41 1.81 -9.08 0.32
C ASN A 41 1.09 -10.15 -0.53
N GLN A 42 1.54 -10.42 -1.75
CA GLN A 42 0.98 -11.48 -2.60
C GLN A 42 1.64 -12.85 -2.31
N ASN A 43 2.86 -12.88 -1.78
CA ASN A 43 3.57 -14.10 -1.45
C ASN A 43 3.09 -14.66 -0.10
N ASN A 44 2.07 -15.50 -0.15
CA ASN A 44 1.42 -16.06 1.04
C ASN A 44 1.90 -17.48 1.38
N GLU A 45 3.09 -17.86 0.92
CA GLU A 45 3.73 -19.12 1.31
C GLU A 45 4.06 -19.11 2.79
N ARG A 46 3.83 -20.22 3.50
CA ARG A 46 3.98 -20.25 4.96
C ARG A 46 5.40 -19.85 5.40
N GLY A 47 6.43 -20.25 4.65
CA GLY A 47 7.81 -19.89 4.94
C GLY A 47 8.13 -18.40 4.78
N ASN A 48 7.28 -17.64 4.07
CA ASN A 48 7.41 -16.19 3.90
C ASN A 48 6.59 -15.38 4.93
N LEU A 49 5.80 -16.06 5.77
CA LEU A 49 4.96 -15.41 6.77
C LEU A 49 5.56 -15.62 8.17
N GLU A 50 5.52 -14.60 9.01
CA GLU A 50 5.88 -14.73 10.42
C GLU A 50 4.96 -13.91 11.31
N GLY A 51 4.67 -14.42 12.51
CA GLY A 51 3.96 -13.69 13.55
C GLY A 51 4.95 -12.90 14.41
N LEU A 52 4.83 -11.58 14.41
CA LEU A 52 5.66 -10.66 15.19
C LEU A 52 4.83 -9.89 16.20
N CYS A 53 5.42 -9.55 17.35
CA CYS A 53 4.80 -8.57 18.23
C CYS A 53 4.88 -7.17 17.62
N PRO A 54 4.01 -6.21 18.02
CA PRO A 54 4.01 -4.87 17.45
C PRO A 54 5.36 -4.16 17.56
N ASN A 55 6.11 -4.42 18.64
CA ASN A 55 7.43 -3.84 18.85
C ASN A 55 8.46 -4.40 17.85
N CYS A 56 8.56 -5.72 17.68
CA CYS A 56 9.48 -6.31 16.72
C CYS A 56 9.08 -6.01 15.28
N HIS A 57 7.78 -6.04 14.97
CA HIS A 57 7.29 -5.69 13.65
C HIS A 57 7.67 -4.25 13.27
N SER A 58 7.61 -3.30 14.21
CA SER A 58 8.03 -1.91 13.95
C SER A 58 9.51 -1.74 13.55
N LEU A 59 10.35 -2.74 13.83
CA LEU A 59 11.77 -2.74 13.51
C LEU A 59 12.06 -3.31 12.11
N THR A 60 11.11 -4.00 11.46
CA THR A 60 11.35 -4.59 10.14
C THR A 60 11.50 -3.52 9.06
N GLU A 61 12.20 -3.85 7.99
CA GLU A 61 12.33 -2.96 6.83
C GLU A 61 11.01 -2.80 6.08
N THR A 62 10.11 -3.78 6.20
CA THR A 62 8.81 -3.87 5.53
C THR A 62 7.71 -3.08 6.25
N TRP A 63 7.91 -2.72 7.53
CA TRP A 63 6.91 -2.09 8.38
C TRP A 63 6.32 -0.81 7.78
N CYS A 64 4.99 -0.74 7.72
CA CYS A 64 4.23 0.39 7.18
C CYS A 64 4.71 0.89 5.81
N GLY A 65 5.28 0.00 4.98
CA GLY A 65 5.81 0.37 3.67
C GLY A 65 7.11 1.17 3.73
N ARG A 66 7.90 1.04 4.80
CA ARG A 66 9.25 1.62 4.92
C ARG A 66 10.18 1.15 3.80
N ASN A 67 9.99 -0.07 3.30
CA ASN A 67 10.67 -0.63 2.14
C ASN A 67 10.20 -0.04 0.79
N LYS A 68 9.12 0.76 0.77
CA LYS A 68 8.68 1.42 -0.46
C LYS A 68 9.53 2.65 -0.69
N ALA A 69 10.18 2.68 -1.85
CA ALA A 69 10.85 3.89 -2.32
C ALA A 69 9.87 5.06 -2.30
N ARG A 70 10.29 6.18 -1.67
CA ARG A 70 9.55 7.44 -1.81
C ARG A 70 9.62 7.83 -3.27
N LYS A 71 8.46 8.09 -3.88
CA LYS A 71 8.42 8.67 -5.23
C LYS A 71 9.13 10.01 -5.21
N ASP A 72 10.02 10.22 -6.18
CA ASP A 72 10.62 11.53 -6.41
C ASP A 72 9.50 12.48 -6.86
N PRO A 73 9.48 13.75 -6.42
CA PRO A 73 8.52 14.75 -6.92
C PRO A 73 8.38 14.75 -8.46
N LYS A 74 9.45 14.46 -9.20
CA LYS A 74 9.42 14.37 -10.68
C LYS A 74 8.60 13.19 -11.22
N ASP A 75 8.34 12.16 -10.40
CA ASP A 75 7.56 10.99 -10.79
C ASP A 75 6.04 11.26 -10.72
N TYR A 76 5.63 12.43 -10.21
CA TYR A 76 4.23 12.83 -10.13
C TYR A 76 3.82 13.60 -11.38
N VAL A 77 2.72 13.16 -11.99
CA VAL A 77 2.08 13.90 -13.07
C VAL A 77 1.49 15.21 -12.53
N THR A 78 1.94 16.32 -13.11
CA THR A 78 1.51 17.67 -12.72
C THR A 78 0.09 17.97 -13.21
N ASN A 79 -0.53 19.04 -12.68
CA ASN A 79 -1.82 19.49 -13.18
C ASN A 79 -1.73 20.02 -14.62
N GLU A 80 -0.61 20.68 -14.97
CA GLU A 80 -0.32 21.13 -16.34
C GLU A 80 -0.31 19.95 -17.34
N GLU A 81 0.40 18.87 -17.00
CA GLU A 81 0.48 17.67 -17.85
C GLU A 81 -0.89 16.98 -17.99
N LYS A 82 -1.66 16.91 -16.89
CA LYS A 82 -3.03 16.38 -16.89
C LYS A 82 -3.93 17.18 -17.82
N VAL A 83 -3.92 18.51 -17.68
CA VAL A 83 -4.73 19.41 -18.50
C VAL A 83 -4.34 19.32 -19.97
N LYS A 84 -3.03 19.36 -20.28
CA LYS A 84 -2.53 19.22 -21.65
C LYS A 84 -2.99 17.90 -22.27
N ALA A 85 -2.86 16.79 -21.55
CA ALA A 85 -3.32 15.49 -22.03
C ALA A 85 -4.84 15.46 -22.27
N TYR A 86 -5.64 16.14 -21.44
CA TYR A 86 -7.08 16.28 -21.67
C TYR A 86 -7.39 17.10 -22.91
N LEU A 87 -6.78 18.27 -23.09
CA LEU A 87 -6.98 19.11 -24.28
C LEU A 87 -6.65 18.37 -25.57
N GLU A 88 -5.65 17.48 -25.54
CA GLU A 88 -5.28 16.66 -26.69
C GLU A 88 -6.22 15.46 -26.93
N THR A 89 -6.88 14.94 -25.89
CA THR A 89 -7.67 13.69 -26.00
C THR A 89 -9.18 13.89 -25.94
N GLY A 90 -9.64 15.01 -25.38
CA GLY A 90 -11.06 15.32 -25.12
C GLY A 90 -11.77 14.36 -24.16
N ASN A 91 -11.04 13.42 -23.52
CA ASN A 91 -11.63 12.37 -22.71
C ASN A 91 -10.76 12.06 -21.49
N ILE A 92 -11.31 12.19 -20.28
CA ILE A 92 -10.55 12.03 -19.02
C ILE A 92 -9.87 10.66 -18.93
N ARG A 93 -10.55 9.59 -19.35
CA ARG A 93 -9.98 8.24 -19.31
C ARG A 93 -8.76 8.15 -20.23
N GLN A 94 -8.87 8.67 -21.45
CA GLN A 94 -7.75 8.66 -22.40
C GLN A 94 -6.60 9.57 -21.94
N ALA A 95 -6.92 10.74 -21.38
CA ALA A 95 -5.94 11.65 -20.79
C ALA A 95 -5.13 10.97 -19.68
N LEU A 96 -5.80 10.28 -18.75
CA LEU A 96 -5.15 9.53 -17.66
C LEU A 96 -4.20 8.45 -18.19
N LEU A 97 -4.66 7.64 -19.15
CA LEU A 97 -3.81 6.60 -19.76
C LEU A 97 -2.61 7.21 -20.48
N LYS A 98 -2.79 8.35 -21.16
CA LYS A 98 -1.74 9.06 -21.89
C LYS A 98 -0.62 9.57 -20.98
N VAL A 99 -0.95 10.04 -19.77
CA VAL A 99 0.04 10.46 -18.77
C VAL A 99 0.54 9.30 -17.88
N GLY A 100 0.25 8.04 -18.26
CA GLY A 100 0.71 6.87 -17.51
C GLY A 100 -0.02 6.63 -16.19
N LEU A 101 -1.15 7.31 -15.94
CA LEU A 101 -1.97 7.10 -14.75
C LEU A 101 -3.03 6.01 -15.01
N VAL A 102 -3.26 5.21 -13.97
CA VAL A 102 -4.36 4.23 -14.00
C VAL A 102 -5.69 4.98 -14.00
N ALA A 103 -6.55 4.68 -14.97
CA ALA A 103 -7.87 5.31 -15.09
C ALA A 103 -8.89 4.71 -14.09
N LYS A 104 -8.63 4.87 -12.78
CA LYS A 104 -9.43 4.37 -11.66
C LYS A 104 -9.40 5.33 -10.46
N GLY A 105 -10.47 5.32 -9.67
CA GLY A 105 -10.53 5.95 -8.34
C GLY A 105 -10.14 7.43 -8.32
N ALA A 106 -9.30 7.80 -7.37
CA ALA A 106 -8.89 9.19 -7.08
C ALA A 106 -8.30 9.92 -8.30
N ASN A 107 -7.74 9.20 -9.28
CA ASN A 107 -7.14 9.82 -10.46
C ASN A 107 -8.16 10.61 -11.30
N TYR A 108 -9.42 10.16 -11.39
CA TYR A 108 -10.48 10.94 -12.04
C TYR A 108 -10.76 12.24 -11.29
N GLY A 109 -10.84 12.19 -9.96
CA GLY A 109 -11.04 13.37 -9.12
C GLY A 109 -9.90 14.38 -9.29
N GLN A 110 -8.65 13.92 -9.31
CA GLN A 110 -7.49 14.78 -9.54
C GLN A 110 -7.50 15.42 -10.93
N MET A 111 -7.87 14.67 -11.98
CA MET A 111 -8.00 15.24 -13.32
C MET A 111 -9.09 16.32 -13.37
N LYS A 112 -10.28 16.02 -12.82
CA LYS A 112 -11.39 16.98 -12.75
C LYS A 112 -11.01 18.24 -11.99
N LYS A 113 -10.32 18.09 -10.87
CA LYS A 113 -9.80 19.22 -10.08
C LYS A 113 -8.82 20.07 -10.90
N ALA A 114 -7.86 19.45 -11.58
CA ALA A 114 -6.91 20.16 -12.44
C ALA A 114 -7.62 20.93 -13.57
N LEU A 115 -8.62 20.33 -14.21
CA LEU A 115 -9.42 20.98 -15.27
C LEU A 115 -10.24 22.15 -14.72
N THR A 116 -10.91 21.97 -13.58
CA THR A 116 -11.67 23.05 -12.91
C THR A 116 -10.77 24.20 -12.48
N GLU A 117 -9.58 23.92 -11.92
CA GLU A 117 -8.59 24.95 -11.56
C GLU A 117 -8.13 25.77 -12.77
N TRP A 118 -8.13 25.16 -13.95
CA TRP A 118 -7.76 25.78 -15.22
C TRP A 118 -8.96 26.38 -15.98
N GLY A 119 -10.16 26.35 -15.40
CA GLY A 119 -11.37 26.86 -16.03
C GLY A 119 -11.81 26.08 -17.27
N ILE A 120 -11.43 24.80 -17.38
CA ILE A 120 -11.77 23.94 -18.51
C ILE A 120 -12.99 23.10 -18.16
N ASP A 121 -14.06 23.27 -18.93
CA ASP A 121 -15.21 22.38 -18.88
C ASP A 121 -14.86 21.00 -19.42
N TYR A 122 -15.40 19.97 -18.76
CA TYR A 122 -15.18 18.58 -19.15
C TYR A 122 -16.48 17.79 -19.14
N LYS A 123 -16.51 16.78 -20.02
CA LYS A 123 -17.60 15.79 -20.12
C LYS A 123 -17.26 14.51 -19.37
#